data_AF-A0A9D1VP70-F1
#
_entry.id   AF-A0A9D1VP70-F1
#
_cell.length_a   1.000
_cell.length_b   1.000
_cell.length_c   1.000
_cell.angle_alpha   90.00
_cell.angle_beta   90.00
_cell.angle_gamma   90.00
#
_symmetry.space_group_name_H-M   'P 1'
#
loop_
_entity.id
_entity.type
_entity.pdbx_description
1 polymer ?
#
loop_
_entity_poly.entity_id
_entity_poly.type
_entity_poly.pdbx_seq_one_letter_code
_entity_poly.pdbx_strand_id
1 'polypeptide(L)'
;MERLKGKSVYKGIALGKISVLKKDDYVVKRVKIEDPEAEIERVSQAREKAREQLQKLYDKAVKEVGEASAAIFEVHQMMLDDDDYNESIENIIRTQEVNAEYAVATTGDNFSQMFASMDDDYMKARAADVKDISERLVRNLYGGDGTDMEFDQPVIIVADDLSPSETVQMDKEKILAFVTVHGSTNSHTAILARMMNIPALIGVDMDLDKLKTGMEAVVDGFAAEVIFDPDEEVRMDARKRIQEEEEKTKLLLELKGKENVTKSGHKINIYANIGSVGDMGYVLENDAGGIGLFRSEFLYIGRNELPGEEEQFQVYKQVAQTMAGKKVIIRTLDIG
;
A
#
# COMPACT_ATOMS: atom_id res chain seq x y z
N MET A 1 -21.34 -10.51 -16.97
CA MET A 1 -21.13 -9.05 -17.03
C MET A 1 -21.78 -8.31 -15.86
N GLU A 2 -20.96 -7.78 -14.96
CA GLU A 2 -21.38 -6.92 -13.84
C GLU A 2 -20.54 -5.63 -13.87
N ARG A 3 -21.18 -4.46 -13.69
CA ARG A 3 -20.51 -3.15 -13.71
C ARG A 3 -20.70 -2.47 -12.38
N LEU A 4 -19.59 -2.16 -11.72
CA LEU A 4 -19.55 -1.56 -10.40
C LEU A 4 -18.77 -0.25 -10.44
N LYS A 5 -19.10 0.66 -9.53
CA LYS A 5 -18.44 1.96 -9.40
C LYS A 5 -17.72 2.04 -8.06
N GLY A 6 -16.61 2.76 -8.06
CA GLY A 6 -15.86 3.10 -6.85
C GLY A 6 -15.27 4.49 -6.93
N LYS A 7 -14.25 4.72 -6.11
CA LYS A 7 -13.44 5.93 -6.14
C LYS A 7 -12.11 5.61 -6.82
N SER A 8 -11.77 6.39 -7.83
CA SER A 8 -10.49 6.27 -8.52
C SER A 8 -9.36 6.89 -7.70
N VAL A 9 -8.31 6.10 -7.46
CA VAL A 9 -7.07 6.54 -6.82
C VAL A 9 -6.06 6.98 -7.88
N TYR A 10 -5.96 6.22 -8.96
CA TYR A 10 -5.08 6.48 -10.10
C TYR A 10 -5.84 6.23 -11.40
N LYS A 11 -5.62 7.13 -12.37
CA LYS A 11 -6.31 7.11 -13.66
C LYS A 11 -5.52 6.26 -14.63
N GLY A 12 -6.18 5.28 -15.22
CA GLY A 12 -5.61 4.36 -16.20
C GLY A 12 -6.69 3.37 -16.63
N ILE A 13 -6.38 2.52 -17.61
CA ILE A 13 -7.27 1.45 -18.04
C ILE A 13 -6.47 0.16 -18.01
N ALA A 14 -7.03 -0.88 -17.41
CA ALA A 14 -6.44 -2.20 -17.40
C ALA A 14 -7.48 -3.24 -17.82
N LEU A 15 -7.04 -4.22 -18.60
CA LEU A 15 -7.79 -5.40 -18.96
C LEU A 15 -6.94 -6.61 -18.63
N GLY A 16 -7.48 -7.55 -17.85
CA GLY A 16 -6.75 -8.75 -17.46
C GLY A 16 -7.59 -9.71 -16.66
N LYS A 17 -6.97 -10.82 -16.26
CA LYS A 17 -7.60 -11.78 -15.35
C LYS A 17 -7.54 -11.26 -13.93
N ILE A 18 -8.59 -11.49 -13.15
CA ILE A 18 -8.63 -11.13 -11.74
C ILE A 18 -7.99 -12.22 -10.89
N SER A 19 -7.30 -11.80 -9.84
CA SER A 19 -6.96 -12.63 -8.70
C SER A 19 -7.74 -12.14 -7.50
N VAL A 20 -8.69 -12.95 -7.02
CA VAL A 20 -9.48 -12.62 -5.85
C VAL A 20 -8.69 -13.03 -4.62
N LEU A 21 -8.20 -12.04 -3.87
CA LEU A 21 -7.60 -12.23 -2.57
C LEU A 21 -8.71 -12.16 -1.54
N LYS A 22 -9.17 -13.35 -1.16
CA LYS A 22 -10.03 -13.49 0.00
C LYS A 22 -9.12 -13.53 1.21
N LYS A 23 -9.46 -12.78 2.25
CA LYS A 23 -9.00 -13.17 3.58
C LYS A 23 -9.56 -14.56 3.81
N ASP A 24 -8.70 -15.55 3.94
CA ASP A 24 -9.14 -16.83 4.46
C ASP A 24 -9.77 -16.50 5.81
N ASP A 25 -11.09 -16.62 5.90
CA ASP A 25 -11.79 -16.73 7.16
C ASP A 25 -11.28 -18.03 7.77
N TYR A 26 -10.11 -17.97 8.42
CA TYR A 26 -9.76 -18.92 9.45
C TYR A 26 -10.86 -18.74 10.49
N VAL A 27 -11.93 -19.51 10.34
CA VAL A 27 -13.00 -19.54 11.34
C VAL A 27 -12.37 -20.18 12.55
N VAL A 28 -11.82 -19.32 13.41
CA VAL A 28 -11.11 -19.74 14.59
C VAL A 28 -12.12 -20.37 15.53
N LYS A 29 -12.15 -21.70 15.53
CA LYS A 29 -13.03 -22.45 16.41
C LYS A 29 -12.46 -22.40 17.81
N ARG A 30 -13.29 -21.96 18.75
CA ARG A 30 -13.00 -22.09 20.17
C ARG A 30 -13.03 -23.58 20.54
N VAL A 31 -11.87 -24.13 20.88
CA VAL A 31 -11.72 -25.50 21.35
C VAL A 31 -11.20 -25.46 22.78
N LYS A 32 -11.80 -26.29 23.64
CA LYS A 32 -11.29 -26.45 25.00
C LYS A 32 -10.02 -27.31 24.96
N ILE A 33 -8.96 -26.85 25.61
CA ILE A 33 -7.66 -27.54 25.67
C ILE A 33 -7.40 -28.07 27.07
N GLU A 34 -6.57 -29.12 27.15
CA GLU A 34 -6.19 -29.78 28.41
C GLU A 34 -4.81 -29.34 28.91
N ASP A 35 -3.96 -28.80 28.03
CA ASP A 35 -2.59 -28.38 28.35
C ASP A 35 -2.34 -26.93 27.88
N PRO A 36 -2.60 -25.93 28.76
CA PRO A 36 -2.36 -24.53 28.46
C PRO A 36 -0.90 -24.20 28.12
N GLU A 37 0.07 -24.88 28.73
CA GLU A 37 1.49 -24.58 28.53
C GLU A 37 1.97 -25.05 27.16
N ALA A 38 1.44 -26.18 26.65
CA ALA A 38 1.69 -26.61 25.28
C ALA A 38 1.17 -25.59 24.25
N GLU A 39 0.02 -24.96 24.50
CA GLU A 39 -0.53 -23.93 23.61
C GLU A 39 0.26 -22.61 23.68
N ILE A 40 0.76 -22.23 24.85
CA ILE A 40 1.66 -21.06 25.00
C ILE A 40 2.96 -21.28 24.22
N GLU A 41 3.54 -22.47 24.30
CA GLU A 41 4.73 -22.83 23.52
C GLU A 41 4.46 -22.76 22.01
N ARG A 42 3.27 -23.21 21.55
CA ARG A 42 2.85 -23.05 20.14
C ARG A 42 2.76 -21.58 19.73
N VAL A 43 2.22 -20.70 20.57
CA VAL A 43 2.18 -19.25 20.32
C VAL A 43 3.60 -18.69 20.19
N SER A 44 4.50 -19.06 21.11
CA SER A 44 5.89 -18.63 21.08
C SER A 44 6.60 -19.01 19.78
N GLN A 45 6.42 -20.26 19.32
CA GLN A 45 6.98 -20.73 18.05
C GLN A 45 6.38 -20.02 16.83
N ALA A 46 5.06 -19.78 16.83
CA ALA A 46 4.40 -19.05 15.77
C ALA A 46 4.83 -17.57 15.73
N ARG A 47 5.15 -17.00 16.90
CA ARG A 47 5.68 -15.65 17.05
C ARG A 47 7.09 -15.52 16.48
N GLU A 48 7.99 -16.44 16.80
CA GLU A 48 9.34 -16.45 16.21
C GLU A 48 9.27 -16.54 14.67
N LYS A 49 8.40 -17.40 14.13
CA LYS A 49 8.15 -17.46 12.68
C LYS A 49 7.61 -16.14 12.13
N ALA A 50 6.67 -15.50 12.82
CA ALA A 50 6.10 -14.21 12.40
C ALA A 50 7.18 -13.11 12.42
N ARG A 51 8.06 -13.11 13.42
CA ARG A 51 9.20 -12.19 13.53
C ARG A 51 10.15 -12.34 12.34
N GLU A 52 10.55 -13.56 12.00
CA GLU A 52 11.40 -13.83 10.84
C GLU A 52 10.75 -13.38 9.52
N GLN A 53 9.44 -13.62 9.35
CA GLN A 53 8.70 -13.17 8.18
C GLN A 53 8.65 -11.64 8.09
N LEU A 54 8.35 -10.95 9.18
CA LEU A 54 8.32 -9.49 9.24
C LEU A 54 9.70 -8.89 8.96
N GLN A 55 10.77 -9.51 9.46
CA GLN A 55 12.14 -9.08 9.15
C GLN A 55 12.45 -9.18 7.65
N LYS A 56 12.05 -10.28 7.00
CA LYS A 56 12.21 -10.43 5.54
C LYS A 56 11.43 -9.37 4.77
N LEU A 57 10.22 -9.03 5.22
CA LEU A 57 9.40 -7.97 4.61
C LEU A 57 10.02 -6.59 4.80
N TYR A 58 10.54 -6.30 5.98
CA TYR A 58 11.29 -5.08 6.24
C TYR A 58 12.49 -4.97 5.28
N ASP A 59 13.34 -5.98 5.20
CA ASP A 59 14.54 -5.97 4.35
C ASP A 59 14.19 -5.81 2.86
N LYS A 60 13.06 -6.39 2.41
CA LYS A 60 12.54 -6.22 1.05
C LYS A 60 12.00 -4.79 0.84
N ALA A 61 11.21 -4.27 1.77
CA ALA A 61 10.64 -2.94 1.69
C ALA A 61 11.72 -1.84 1.68
N VAL A 62 12.76 -1.96 2.50
CA VAL A 62 13.90 -1.02 2.52
C VAL A 62 14.54 -0.92 1.13
N LYS A 63 14.75 -2.06 0.46
CA LYS A 63 15.35 -2.11 -0.88
C LYS A 63 14.46 -1.53 -1.97
N GLU A 64 13.15 -1.75 -1.89
CA GLU A 64 12.23 -1.43 -2.99
C GLU A 64 11.55 -0.05 -2.86
N VAL A 65 11.22 0.37 -1.64
CA VAL A 65 10.42 1.58 -1.38
C VAL A 65 11.05 2.53 -0.36
N GLY A 66 12.22 2.16 0.19
CA GLY A 66 13.01 2.98 1.11
C GLY A 66 12.64 2.82 2.58
N GLU A 67 13.53 3.30 3.47
CA GLU A 67 13.43 3.12 4.93
C GLU A 67 12.14 3.71 5.51
N ALA A 68 11.68 4.86 5.03
CA ALA A 68 10.47 5.50 5.54
C ALA A 68 9.20 4.65 5.34
N SER A 69 9.12 3.92 4.23
CA SER A 69 8.01 3.02 3.94
C SER A 69 8.17 1.67 4.64
N ALA A 70 9.40 1.26 4.95
CA ALA A 70 9.70 0.02 5.66
C ALA A 70 9.47 0.12 7.17
N ALA A 71 9.52 1.33 7.75
CA ALA A 71 9.32 1.58 9.18
C ALA A 71 8.01 1.00 9.75
N ILE A 72 6.99 0.80 8.90
CA ILE A 72 5.74 0.14 9.31
C ILE A 72 5.98 -1.28 9.84
N PHE A 73 6.93 -2.03 9.24
CA PHE A 73 7.25 -3.39 9.68
C PHE A 73 8.03 -3.40 10.99
N GLU A 74 8.77 -2.34 11.33
CA GLU A 74 9.39 -2.21 12.66
C GLU A 74 8.31 -2.05 13.72
N VAL A 75 7.27 -1.25 13.46
CA VAL A 75 6.12 -1.11 14.37
C VAL A 75 5.41 -2.46 14.53
N HIS A 76 5.25 -3.21 13.44
CA HIS A 76 4.67 -4.55 13.52
C HIS A 76 5.49 -5.50 14.38
N GLN A 77 6.83 -5.46 14.29
CA GLN A 77 7.71 -6.23 15.15
C GLN A 77 7.62 -5.79 16.62
N MET A 78 7.59 -4.47 16.88
CA MET A 78 7.44 -3.93 18.24
C MET A 78 6.13 -4.37 18.88
N MET A 79 5.03 -4.37 18.13
CA MET A 79 3.73 -4.86 18.61
C MET A 79 3.74 -6.37 18.86
N LEU A 80 4.42 -7.15 18.03
CA LEU A 80 4.56 -8.59 18.23
C LEU A 80 5.37 -8.92 19.50
N ASP A 81 6.33 -8.07 19.84
CA ASP A 81 7.18 -8.15 21.04
C ASP A 81 6.55 -7.47 22.27
N ASP A 82 5.39 -6.84 22.13
CA ASP A 82 4.74 -6.09 23.22
C ASP A 82 4.29 -7.04 24.34
N ASP A 83 4.72 -6.74 25.57
CA ASP A 83 4.45 -7.57 26.74
C ASP A 83 2.94 -7.63 27.04
N ASP A 84 2.22 -6.51 26.94
CA ASP A 84 0.77 -6.47 27.21
C ASP A 84 -0.02 -7.33 26.21
N TYR A 85 0.35 -7.30 24.93
CA TYR A 85 -0.23 -8.15 23.89
C TYR A 85 0.01 -9.64 24.17
N ASN A 86 1.26 -10.00 24.50
CA ASN A 86 1.65 -11.39 24.78
C ASN A 86 1.00 -11.91 26.08
N GLU A 87 1.01 -11.12 27.14
CA GLU A 87 0.34 -11.46 28.41
C GLU A 87 -1.16 -11.63 28.22
N SER A 88 -1.80 -10.82 27.38
CA SER A 88 -3.23 -10.96 27.09
C SER A 88 -3.54 -12.31 26.44
N ILE A 89 -2.72 -12.76 25.47
CA ILE A 89 -2.86 -14.07 24.85
C ILE A 89 -2.68 -15.19 25.88
N GLU A 90 -1.59 -15.15 26.66
CA GLU A 90 -1.31 -16.16 27.70
C GLU A 90 -2.44 -16.24 28.73
N ASN A 91 -2.96 -15.08 29.16
CA ASN A 91 -4.05 -15.00 30.14
C ASN A 91 -5.34 -15.62 29.59
N ILE A 92 -5.68 -15.41 28.31
CA ILE A 92 -6.84 -16.03 27.69
C ILE A 92 -6.67 -17.56 27.63
N ILE A 93 -5.49 -18.05 27.22
CA ILE A 93 -5.20 -19.49 27.16
C ILE A 93 -5.32 -20.13 28.55
N ARG A 94 -4.64 -19.57 29.56
CA ARG A 94 -4.61 -20.13 30.93
C ARG A 94 -5.95 -20.03 31.64
N THR A 95 -6.64 -18.90 31.53
CA THR A 95 -7.88 -18.65 32.30
C THR A 95 -9.08 -19.34 31.68
N GLN A 96 -9.14 -19.38 30.34
CA GLN A 96 -10.30 -19.91 29.62
C GLN A 96 -10.09 -21.34 29.13
N GLU A 97 -8.89 -21.90 29.27
CA GLU A 97 -8.51 -23.23 28.78
C GLU A 97 -8.88 -23.39 27.30
N VAL A 98 -8.47 -22.43 26.47
CA VAL A 98 -8.77 -22.38 25.02
C VAL A 98 -7.51 -22.49 24.17
N ASN A 99 -7.67 -22.94 22.92
CA ASN A 99 -6.60 -23.06 21.94
C ASN A 99 -5.97 -21.71 21.56
N ALA A 100 -4.69 -21.76 21.16
CA ALA A 100 -3.85 -20.61 20.82
C ALA A 100 -4.45 -19.71 19.74
N GLU A 101 -5.04 -20.29 18.69
CA GLU A 101 -5.61 -19.51 17.58
C GLU A 101 -6.75 -18.61 18.08
N TYR A 102 -7.60 -19.15 18.96
CA TYR A 102 -8.73 -18.41 19.54
C TYR A 102 -8.25 -17.29 20.47
N ALA A 103 -7.23 -17.57 21.27
CA ALA A 103 -6.64 -16.56 22.14
C ALA A 103 -6.04 -15.40 21.32
N VAL A 104 -5.23 -15.71 20.30
CA VAL A 104 -4.62 -14.70 19.42
C VAL A 104 -5.67 -13.87 18.69
N ALA A 105 -6.68 -14.51 18.08
CA ALA A 105 -7.74 -13.80 17.37
C ALA A 105 -8.53 -12.87 18.30
N THR A 106 -8.87 -13.35 19.50
CA THR A 106 -9.59 -12.55 20.50
C THR A 106 -8.76 -11.36 20.99
N THR A 107 -7.47 -11.56 21.27
CA THR A 107 -6.57 -10.46 21.64
C THR A 107 -6.45 -9.44 20.52
N GLY A 108 -6.26 -9.90 19.27
CA GLY A 108 -6.18 -9.04 18.10
C GLY A 108 -7.42 -8.16 17.91
N ASP A 109 -8.61 -8.74 18.02
CA ASP A 109 -9.87 -8.00 17.92
C ASP A 109 -10.01 -6.96 19.04
N ASN A 110 -9.65 -7.31 20.27
CA ASN A 110 -9.72 -6.40 21.41
C ASN A 110 -8.77 -5.20 21.26
N PHE A 111 -7.52 -5.44 20.88
CA PHE A 111 -6.53 -4.37 20.66
C PHE A 111 -6.89 -3.53 19.44
N SER A 112 -7.34 -4.16 18.34
CA SER A 112 -7.80 -3.45 17.14
C SER A 112 -8.96 -2.51 17.46
N GLN A 113 -9.97 -2.97 18.22
CA GLN A 113 -11.07 -2.11 18.67
C GLN A 113 -10.60 -0.98 19.58
N MET A 114 -9.68 -1.26 20.51
CA MET A 114 -9.10 -0.24 21.37
C MET A 114 -8.46 0.88 20.55
N PHE A 115 -7.61 0.56 19.57
CA PHE A 115 -6.99 1.55 18.68
C PHE A 115 -8.00 2.28 17.79
N ALA A 116 -9.00 1.57 17.25
CA ALA A 116 -10.03 2.17 16.41
C ALA A 116 -10.93 3.16 17.17
N SER A 117 -11.05 2.99 18.50
CA SER A 117 -11.83 3.88 19.38
C SER A 117 -11.09 5.14 19.83
N MET A 118 -9.79 5.26 19.54
CA MET A 118 -9.01 6.46 19.87
C MET A 118 -9.36 7.63 18.96
N ASP A 119 -9.28 8.87 19.46
CA ASP A 119 -9.63 10.06 18.67
C ASP A 119 -8.61 10.43 17.59
N ASP A 120 -7.35 10.00 17.77
CA ASP A 120 -6.23 10.31 16.89
C ASP A 120 -6.24 9.44 15.61
N ASP A 121 -6.26 10.07 14.44
CA ASP A 121 -6.37 9.36 13.15
C ASP A 121 -5.15 8.49 12.83
N TYR A 122 -3.97 8.83 13.39
CA TYR A 122 -2.78 7.99 13.28
C TYR A 122 -2.91 6.73 14.15
N MET A 123 -3.50 6.84 15.35
CA MET A 123 -3.80 5.68 16.20
C MET A 123 -4.93 4.81 15.62
N LYS A 124 -5.95 5.40 15.00
CA LYS A 124 -7.00 4.63 14.29
C LYS A 124 -6.42 3.82 13.14
N ALA A 125 -5.44 4.36 12.42
CA ALA A 125 -4.78 3.64 11.34
C ALA A 125 -4.05 2.37 11.86
N ARG A 126 -3.53 2.41 13.09
CA ARG A 126 -2.88 1.25 13.74
C ARG A 126 -3.82 0.11 14.10
N ALA A 127 -5.14 0.34 14.14
CA ALA A 127 -6.10 -0.73 14.36
C ALA A 127 -6.02 -1.83 13.29
N ALA A 128 -5.76 -1.43 12.04
CA ALA A 128 -5.57 -2.36 10.93
C ALA A 128 -4.23 -3.11 11.05
N ASP A 129 -3.18 -2.46 11.55
CA ASP A 129 -1.86 -3.07 11.76
C ASP A 129 -1.91 -4.19 12.80
N VAL A 130 -2.56 -3.95 13.95
CA VAL A 130 -2.76 -4.99 14.98
C VAL A 130 -3.48 -6.20 14.38
N LYS A 131 -4.52 -5.96 13.59
CA LYS A 131 -5.28 -7.03 12.95
C LYS A 131 -4.43 -7.83 11.98
N ASP A 132 -3.58 -7.17 11.16
CA ASP A 132 -2.66 -7.84 10.23
C ASP A 132 -1.66 -8.75 10.97
N ILE A 133 -1.10 -8.27 12.09
CA ILE A 133 -0.14 -9.03 12.90
C ILE A 133 -0.82 -10.24 13.55
N SER A 134 -2.01 -10.05 14.13
CA SER A 134 -2.77 -11.14 14.74
C SER A 134 -3.21 -12.18 13.69
N GLU A 135 -3.67 -11.76 12.51
CA GLU A 135 -4.00 -12.66 11.40
C GLU A 135 -2.78 -13.47 10.94
N ARG A 136 -1.59 -12.83 10.84
CA ARG A 136 -0.33 -13.52 10.54
C ARG A 136 0.03 -14.57 11.59
N LEU A 137 -0.12 -14.25 12.88
CA LEU A 137 0.18 -15.17 13.97
C LEU A 137 -0.78 -16.37 13.95
N VAL A 138 -2.08 -16.13 13.69
CA VAL A 138 -3.07 -17.20 13.50
C VAL A 138 -2.72 -18.10 12.31
N ARG A 139 -2.29 -17.55 11.17
CA ARG A 139 -1.84 -18.34 10.01
C ARG A 139 -0.66 -19.26 10.36
N ASN A 140 0.33 -18.72 11.07
CA ASN A 140 1.49 -19.50 11.51
C ASN A 140 1.10 -20.62 12.49
N LEU A 141 0.09 -20.41 13.34
CA LEU A 141 -0.45 -21.43 14.26
C LEU A 141 -1.19 -22.56 13.53
N TYR A 142 -1.90 -22.25 12.46
CA TYR A 142 -2.53 -23.24 11.57
C TYR A 142 -1.52 -23.98 10.68
N GLY A 143 -0.24 -23.58 10.70
CA GLY A 143 0.82 -24.19 9.87
C GLY A 143 0.71 -23.80 8.39
N GLY A 144 -0.01 -22.72 8.08
CA GLY A 144 -0.01 -22.15 6.74
C GLY A 144 1.33 -21.47 6.49
N ASP A 145 2.11 -22.00 5.54
CA ASP A 145 3.21 -21.23 4.97
C ASP A 145 2.60 -19.98 4.34
N GLY A 146 3.12 -18.80 4.73
CA GLY A 146 2.64 -17.54 4.18
C GLY A 146 2.59 -17.64 2.67
N THR A 147 1.40 -17.48 2.09
CA THR A 147 1.18 -17.56 0.65
C THR A 147 2.01 -16.47 0.00
N ASP A 148 3.20 -16.83 -0.48
CA ASP A 148 3.90 -16.04 -1.48
C ASP A 148 2.92 -15.89 -2.64
N MET A 149 2.45 -14.66 -2.86
CA MET A 149 1.52 -14.32 -3.93
C MET A 149 2.30 -14.24 -5.25
N GLU A 150 2.84 -15.38 -5.68
CA GLU A 150 3.43 -15.51 -7.00
C GLU A 150 2.31 -15.67 -8.03
N PHE A 151 2.22 -14.70 -8.93
CA PHE A 151 1.34 -14.77 -10.08
C PHE A 151 2.14 -15.27 -11.29
N ASP A 152 1.61 -16.24 -12.03
CA ASP A 152 2.24 -16.74 -13.27
C ASP A 152 2.06 -15.77 -14.46
N GLN A 153 1.08 -14.88 -14.37
CA GLN A 153 0.70 -13.94 -15.44
C GLN A 153 0.28 -12.59 -14.84
N PRO A 154 0.30 -11.50 -15.62
CA PRO A 154 -0.23 -10.22 -15.15
C PRO A 154 -1.71 -10.30 -14.76
N VAL A 155 -2.06 -9.81 -13.57
CA VAL A 155 -3.40 -9.93 -12.97
C VAL A 155 -3.91 -8.61 -12.42
N ILE A 156 -5.24 -8.50 -12.33
CA ILE A 156 -5.95 -7.47 -11.58
C ILE A 156 -6.21 -8.00 -10.17
N ILE A 157 -5.73 -7.32 -9.15
CA ILE A 157 -5.95 -7.74 -7.76
C ILE A 157 -7.32 -7.23 -7.29
N VAL A 158 -8.14 -8.15 -6.80
CA VAL A 158 -9.47 -7.86 -6.24
C VAL A 158 -9.50 -8.35 -4.79
N ALA A 159 -9.75 -7.46 -3.84
CA ALA A 159 -9.69 -7.79 -2.42
C ALA A 159 -10.73 -7.00 -1.61
N ASP A 160 -10.94 -7.40 -0.36
CA ASP A 160 -11.75 -6.62 0.59
C ASP A 160 -11.00 -5.34 0.98
N ASP A 161 -9.81 -5.53 1.54
CA ASP A 161 -8.77 -4.52 1.76
C ASP A 161 -7.41 -5.21 1.58
N LEU A 162 -6.33 -4.45 1.43
CA LEU A 162 -4.97 -5.01 1.34
C LEU A 162 -4.09 -4.47 2.46
N SER A 163 -3.49 -5.38 3.22
CA SER A 163 -2.56 -5.00 4.28
C SER A 163 -1.19 -4.59 3.73
N PRO A 164 -0.39 -3.82 4.49
CA PRO A 164 0.98 -3.48 4.10
C PRO A 164 1.82 -4.72 3.77
N SER A 165 1.69 -5.76 4.59
CA SER A 165 2.32 -7.06 4.39
C SER A 165 2.01 -7.65 3.01
N GLU A 166 0.73 -7.69 2.64
CA GLU A 166 0.26 -8.24 1.38
C GLU A 166 0.81 -7.43 0.19
N THR A 167 0.76 -6.11 0.28
CA THR A 167 1.24 -5.23 -0.81
C THR A 167 2.75 -5.36 -1.09
N VAL A 168 3.57 -5.65 -0.08
CA VAL A 168 5.03 -5.84 -0.22
C VAL A 168 5.40 -7.23 -0.72
N GLN A 169 4.57 -8.24 -0.44
CA GLN A 169 4.80 -9.60 -0.92
C GLN A 169 4.56 -9.74 -2.43
N MET A 170 3.65 -8.96 -2.99
CA MET A 170 3.27 -9.07 -4.41
C MET A 170 4.42 -8.74 -5.38
N ASP A 171 4.42 -9.44 -6.51
CA ASP A 171 5.27 -9.13 -7.66
C ASP A 171 4.70 -7.95 -8.46
N LYS A 172 5.30 -6.77 -8.28
CA LYS A 172 4.82 -5.49 -8.82
C LYS A 172 4.77 -5.47 -10.35
N GLU A 173 5.63 -6.21 -11.04
CA GLU A 173 5.64 -6.23 -12.51
C GLU A 173 4.41 -6.95 -13.09
N LYS A 174 3.74 -7.76 -12.28
CA LYS A 174 2.59 -8.58 -12.69
C LYS A 174 1.26 -8.02 -12.21
N ILE A 175 1.22 -6.83 -11.63
CA ILE A 175 -0.04 -6.21 -11.21
C ILE A 175 -0.49 -5.20 -12.28
N LEU A 176 -1.66 -5.47 -12.87
CA LEU A 176 -2.27 -4.58 -13.85
C LEU A 176 -3.14 -3.50 -13.22
N ALA A 177 -3.82 -3.82 -12.12
CA ALA A 177 -4.70 -2.90 -11.40
C ALA A 177 -5.05 -3.41 -9.99
N PHE A 178 -5.55 -2.51 -9.15
CA PHE A 178 -6.14 -2.82 -7.85
C PHE A 178 -7.63 -2.46 -7.81
N VAL A 179 -8.44 -3.32 -7.21
CA VAL A 179 -9.86 -3.06 -6.93
C VAL A 179 -10.19 -3.55 -5.53
N THR A 180 -10.59 -2.66 -4.63
CA THR A 180 -10.92 -3.02 -3.24
C THR A 180 -12.32 -2.59 -2.82
N VAL A 181 -12.94 -3.38 -1.94
CA VAL A 181 -14.25 -3.09 -1.34
C VAL A 181 -14.13 -1.93 -0.35
N HIS A 182 -13.13 -2.02 0.52
CA HIS A 182 -12.78 -1.06 1.54
C HIS A 182 -11.44 -0.39 1.22
N GLY A 183 -11.10 0.65 1.97
CA GLY A 183 -9.87 1.41 1.77
C GLY A 183 -10.10 2.92 1.64
N SER A 184 -9.02 3.67 1.83
CA SER A 184 -9.02 5.14 1.76
C SER A 184 -8.07 5.63 0.67
N THR A 185 -8.21 6.89 0.24
CA THR A 185 -7.32 7.49 -0.77
C THR A 185 -5.88 7.66 -0.28
N ASN A 186 -5.64 7.42 1.02
CA ASN A 186 -4.36 7.51 1.70
C ASN A 186 -3.89 6.13 2.21
N SER A 187 -4.58 5.04 1.85
CA SER A 187 -4.16 3.69 2.25
C SER A 187 -2.86 3.27 1.54
N HIS A 188 -2.20 2.25 2.09
CA HIS A 188 -0.99 1.66 1.51
C HIS A 188 -1.20 1.22 0.06
N THR A 189 -2.34 0.59 -0.24
CA THR A 189 -2.76 0.23 -1.60
C THR A 189 -2.85 1.45 -2.50
N ALA A 190 -3.43 2.54 -2.00
CA ALA A 190 -3.62 3.75 -2.78
C ALA A 190 -2.29 4.46 -3.08
N ILE A 191 -1.37 4.45 -2.12
CA ILE A 191 0.00 4.96 -2.29
C ILE A 191 0.76 4.10 -3.30
N LEU A 192 0.73 2.77 -3.13
CA LEU A 192 1.42 1.83 -3.99
C LEU A 192 0.95 1.93 -5.45
N ALA A 193 -0.37 1.98 -5.68
CA ALA A 193 -0.93 2.13 -7.02
C ALA A 193 -0.44 3.40 -7.73
N ARG A 194 -0.31 4.51 -7.00
CA ARG A 194 0.24 5.77 -7.55
C ARG A 194 1.71 5.65 -7.89
N MET A 195 2.51 5.01 -7.02
CA MET A 195 3.94 4.79 -7.27
C MET A 195 4.16 3.91 -8.50
N MET A 196 3.32 2.90 -8.68
CA MET A 196 3.38 1.96 -9.81
C MET A 196 2.71 2.51 -11.09
N ASN A 197 2.05 3.66 -11.03
CA ASN A 197 1.29 4.25 -12.14
C ASN A 197 0.24 3.28 -12.75
N ILE A 198 -0.37 2.43 -11.92
CA ILE A 198 -1.40 1.48 -12.34
C ILE A 198 -2.78 1.93 -11.87
N PRO A 199 -3.84 1.68 -12.66
CA PRO A 199 -5.20 2.02 -12.25
C PRO A 199 -5.59 1.33 -10.94
N ALA A 200 -6.25 2.09 -10.07
CA ALA A 200 -6.74 1.56 -8.80
C ALA A 200 -8.08 2.18 -8.41
N LEU A 201 -9.01 1.31 -7.99
CA LEU A 201 -10.33 1.67 -7.48
C LEU A 201 -10.48 1.18 -6.05
N ILE A 202 -11.02 2.03 -5.19
CA ILE A 202 -11.34 1.72 -3.79
C ILE A 202 -12.81 1.99 -3.52
N GLY A 203 -13.39 1.37 -2.51
CA GLY A 203 -14.78 1.64 -2.16
C GLY A 203 -15.78 1.10 -3.19
N VAL A 204 -15.44 0.00 -3.86
CA VAL A 204 -16.31 -0.63 -4.86
C VAL A 204 -17.21 -1.64 -4.14
N ASP A 205 -18.52 -1.40 -4.16
CA ASP A 205 -19.51 -2.30 -3.55
C ASP A 205 -19.63 -3.59 -4.37
N MET A 206 -18.79 -4.58 -4.07
CA MET A 206 -18.73 -5.87 -4.77
C MET A 206 -18.82 -7.03 -3.78
N ASP A 207 -19.42 -8.12 -4.25
CA ASP A 207 -19.51 -9.37 -3.50
C ASP A 207 -18.35 -10.30 -3.92
N LEU A 208 -17.31 -10.35 -3.08
CA LEU A 208 -16.12 -11.17 -3.32
C LEU A 208 -16.43 -12.67 -3.41
N ASP A 209 -17.56 -13.13 -2.86
CA ASP A 209 -17.95 -14.54 -2.92
C ASP A 209 -18.48 -14.97 -4.28
N LYS A 210 -18.98 -14.01 -5.06
CA LYS A 210 -19.44 -14.26 -6.44
C LYS A 210 -18.31 -14.22 -7.45
N LEU A 211 -17.20 -13.57 -7.12
CA LEU A 211 -16.05 -13.42 -8.00
C LEU A 211 -15.12 -14.64 -7.92
N LYS A 212 -14.56 -15.04 -9.06
CA LYS A 212 -13.63 -16.16 -9.17
C LYS A 212 -12.31 -15.71 -9.78
N THR A 213 -11.22 -16.12 -9.16
CA THR A 213 -9.88 -15.98 -9.73
C THR A 213 -9.83 -16.58 -11.14
N GLY A 214 -9.27 -15.83 -12.08
CA GLY A 214 -9.19 -16.16 -13.50
C GLY A 214 -10.28 -15.55 -14.38
N MET A 215 -11.33 -14.94 -13.81
CA MET A 215 -12.31 -14.16 -14.60
C MET A 215 -11.64 -12.94 -15.23
N GLU A 216 -12.07 -12.52 -16.42
CA GLU A 216 -11.59 -11.27 -17.00
C GLU A 216 -12.32 -10.07 -16.36
N ALA A 217 -11.58 -8.98 -16.17
CA ALA A 217 -12.15 -7.69 -15.78
C ALA A 217 -11.50 -6.54 -16.55
N VAL A 218 -12.29 -5.48 -16.76
CA VAL A 218 -11.82 -4.17 -17.20
C VAL A 218 -11.92 -3.22 -16.02
N VAL A 219 -10.80 -2.58 -15.67
CA VAL A 219 -10.76 -1.51 -14.67
C VAL A 219 -10.52 -0.19 -15.39
N ASP A 220 -11.45 0.75 -15.26
CA ASP A 220 -11.36 2.08 -15.82
C ASP A 220 -11.24 3.11 -14.68
N GLY A 221 -10.00 3.52 -14.42
CA GLY A 221 -9.67 4.57 -13.46
C GLY A 221 -10.09 5.98 -13.89
N PHE A 222 -10.45 6.22 -15.17
CA PHE A 222 -10.98 7.51 -15.61
C PHE A 222 -12.46 7.64 -15.28
N ALA A 223 -13.24 6.59 -15.56
CA ALA A 223 -14.67 6.53 -15.26
C ALA A 223 -14.97 6.06 -13.83
N ALA A 224 -13.94 5.63 -13.10
CA ALA A 224 -14.03 5.04 -11.76
C ALA A 224 -14.96 3.81 -11.71
N GLU A 225 -14.88 2.97 -12.74
CA GLU A 225 -15.72 1.78 -12.89
C GLU A 225 -14.88 0.51 -13.13
N VAL A 226 -15.39 -0.61 -12.63
CA VAL A 226 -14.88 -1.95 -12.94
C VAL A 226 -15.98 -2.78 -13.57
N ILE A 227 -15.64 -3.54 -14.60
CA ILE A 227 -16.54 -4.43 -15.33
C ILE A 227 -15.98 -5.84 -15.23
N PHE A 228 -16.69 -6.72 -14.51
CA PHE A 228 -16.37 -8.15 -14.41
C PHE A 228 -17.07 -8.93 -15.51
N ASP A 229 -16.36 -9.89 -16.10
CA ASP A 229 -16.84 -10.72 -17.21
C ASP A 229 -17.41 -9.86 -18.37
N PRO A 230 -16.58 -8.98 -18.97
CA PRO A 230 -16.97 -8.09 -20.05
C PRO A 230 -17.27 -8.88 -21.34
N ASP A 231 -18.24 -8.41 -22.11
CA ASP A 231 -18.50 -8.95 -23.45
C ASP A 231 -17.39 -8.57 -24.46
N GLU A 232 -17.46 -9.13 -25.67
CA GLU A 232 -16.48 -8.84 -26.72
C GLU A 232 -16.44 -7.35 -27.09
N GLU A 233 -17.58 -6.66 -27.09
CA GLU A 233 -17.66 -5.24 -27.46
C GLU A 233 -16.90 -4.38 -26.45
N VAL A 234 -17.13 -4.59 -25.15
CA VAL A 234 -16.42 -3.89 -24.07
C VAL A 234 -14.94 -4.26 -24.04
N ARG A 235 -14.57 -5.51 -24.32
CA ARG A 235 -13.16 -5.92 -24.42
C ARG A 235 -12.45 -5.23 -25.57
N MET A 236 -13.09 -5.13 -26.73
CA MET A 236 -12.53 -4.44 -27.89
C MET A 236 -12.35 -2.94 -27.61
N ASP A 237 -13.35 -2.29 -27.02
CA ASP A 237 -13.26 -0.88 -26.63
C ASP A 237 -12.14 -0.65 -25.61
N ALA A 238 -12.08 -1.47 -24.55
CA ALA A 238 -11.03 -1.38 -23.53
C ALA A 238 -9.64 -1.55 -24.14
N ARG A 239 -9.42 -2.55 -25.00
CA ARG A 239 -8.13 -2.74 -25.69
C ARG A 239 -7.74 -1.55 -26.55
N LYS A 240 -8.71 -0.97 -27.27
CA LYS A 240 -8.47 0.22 -28.08
C LYS A 240 -8.04 1.40 -27.21
N ARG A 241 -8.75 1.65 -26.10
CA ARG A 241 -8.44 2.75 -25.18
C ARG A 241 -7.09 2.55 -24.47
N ILE A 242 -6.73 1.31 -24.12
CA ILE A 242 -5.40 0.97 -23.58
C ILE A 242 -4.32 1.32 -24.61
N GLN A 243 -4.49 0.89 -25.86
CA GLN A 243 -3.55 1.20 -26.94
C GLN A 243 -3.41 2.71 -27.18
N GLU A 244 -4.53 3.45 -27.19
CA GLU A 244 -4.52 4.92 -27.33
C GLU A 244 -3.74 5.59 -26.18
N GLU A 245 -3.89 5.13 -24.94
CA GLU A 245 -3.17 5.70 -23.79
C GLU A 245 -1.69 5.32 -23.80
N GLU A 246 -1.33 4.10 -24.24
CA GLU A 246 0.06 3.71 -24.47
C GLU A 246 0.74 4.55 -25.55
N GLU A 247 0.06 4.79 -26.67
CA GLU A 247 0.55 5.64 -27.76
C GLU A 247 0.73 7.08 -27.30
N LYS A 248 -0.26 7.63 -26.59
CA LYS A 248 -0.17 8.96 -25.99
C LYS A 248 0.99 9.05 -25.01
N THR A 249 1.20 8.03 -24.18
CA THR A 249 2.34 7.97 -23.25
C THR A 249 3.67 7.96 -24.00
N LYS A 250 3.80 7.16 -25.06
CA LYS A 250 4.99 7.15 -25.93
C LYS A 250 5.25 8.52 -26.56
N LEU A 251 4.21 9.17 -27.08
CA LEU A 251 4.31 10.53 -27.64
C LEU A 251 4.74 11.56 -26.59
N LEU A 252 4.27 11.43 -25.34
CA LEU A 252 4.71 12.28 -24.22
C LEU A 252 6.17 12.05 -23.87
N LEU A 253 6.66 10.80 -23.89
CA LEU A 253 8.08 10.49 -23.67
C LEU A 253 8.98 11.12 -24.73
N GLU A 254 8.51 11.21 -25.98
CA GLU A 254 9.24 11.92 -27.05
C GLU A 254 9.34 13.44 -26.84
N LEU A 255 8.59 14.01 -25.90
CA LEU A 255 8.71 15.43 -25.54
C LEU A 255 9.86 15.69 -24.57
N LYS A 256 10.42 14.66 -23.91
CA LYS A 256 11.60 14.82 -23.06
C LYS A 256 12.77 15.37 -23.88
N GLY A 257 13.42 16.42 -23.38
CA GLY A 257 14.51 17.13 -24.05
C GLY A 257 14.07 18.14 -25.12
N LYS A 258 12.78 18.24 -25.44
CA LYS A 258 12.27 19.26 -26.39
C LYS A 258 11.98 20.57 -25.66
N GLU A 259 12.06 21.68 -26.40
CA GLU A 259 11.71 22.97 -25.83
C GLU A 259 10.19 23.10 -25.64
N ASN A 260 9.80 23.68 -24.50
CA ASN A 260 8.41 24.00 -24.18
C ASN A 260 7.98 25.30 -24.87
N VAL A 261 7.61 25.21 -26.15
CA VAL A 261 7.22 26.36 -26.98
C VAL A 261 5.83 26.15 -27.57
N THR A 262 4.97 27.15 -27.47
CA THR A 262 3.63 27.11 -28.08
C THR A 262 3.73 27.11 -29.61
N LYS A 263 2.64 26.73 -30.30
CA LYS A 263 2.57 26.83 -31.78
C LYS A 263 2.82 28.26 -32.32
N SER A 264 2.64 29.29 -31.47
CA SER A 264 2.89 30.69 -31.81
C SER A 264 4.32 31.16 -31.45
N GLY A 265 5.21 30.28 -30.99
CA GLY A 265 6.59 30.61 -30.66
C GLY A 265 6.82 31.14 -29.24
N HIS A 266 5.82 31.09 -28.34
CA HIS A 266 5.99 31.56 -26.97
C HIS A 266 6.60 30.46 -26.09
N LYS A 267 7.75 30.75 -25.46
CA LYS A 267 8.42 29.80 -24.55
C LYS A 267 7.77 29.82 -23.17
N ILE A 268 7.40 28.64 -22.69
CA ILE A 268 6.80 28.42 -21.37
C ILE A 268 7.76 27.59 -20.54
N ASN A 269 7.93 27.92 -19.27
CA ASN A 269 8.71 27.09 -18.36
C ASN A 269 7.79 26.11 -17.64
N ILE A 270 8.08 24.81 -17.75
CA ILE A 270 7.39 23.77 -17.00
C ILE A 270 8.29 23.37 -15.85
N TYR A 271 7.81 23.57 -14.63
CA TYR A 271 8.55 23.25 -13.40
C TYR A 271 7.78 22.23 -12.57
N ALA A 272 8.52 21.40 -11.83
CA ALA A 272 7.95 20.43 -10.91
C ALA A 272 7.65 21.03 -9.54
N ASN A 273 6.67 20.48 -8.86
CA ASN A 273 6.40 20.75 -7.44
C ASN A 273 6.83 19.52 -6.64
N ILE A 274 7.63 19.73 -5.59
CA ILE A 274 8.15 18.64 -4.76
C ILE A 274 7.93 18.92 -3.27
N GLY A 275 7.82 17.85 -2.49
CA GLY A 275 7.72 17.89 -1.03
C GLY A 275 8.92 17.26 -0.32
N SER A 276 9.71 16.44 -1.02
CA SER A 276 10.90 15.81 -0.45
C SER A 276 12.03 15.68 -1.46
N VAL A 277 13.22 15.35 -0.97
CA VAL A 277 14.37 15.01 -1.82
C VAL A 277 14.12 13.71 -2.62
N GLY A 278 13.28 12.81 -2.10
CA GLY A 278 12.91 11.56 -2.81
C GLY A 278 12.21 11.83 -4.14
N ASP A 279 11.52 12.96 -4.27
CA ASP A 279 10.83 13.34 -5.51
C ASP A 279 11.79 13.71 -6.65
N MET A 280 13.07 13.97 -6.34
CA MET A 280 14.07 14.42 -7.31
C MET A 280 14.29 13.42 -8.44
N GLY A 281 14.15 12.13 -8.18
CA GLY A 281 14.22 11.09 -9.21
C GLY A 281 13.18 11.35 -10.30
N TYR A 282 11.92 11.56 -9.92
CA TYR A 282 10.83 11.85 -10.85
C TYR A 282 11.01 13.18 -11.59
N VAL A 283 11.55 14.21 -10.93
CA VAL A 283 11.82 15.52 -11.55
C VAL A 283 12.80 15.38 -12.71
N LEU A 284 13.87 14.62 -12.51
CA LEU A 284 14.89 14.37 -13.54
C LEU A 284 14.36 13.43 -14.62
N GLU A 285 13.68 12.36 -14.22
CA GLU A 285 13.11 11.40 -15.15
C GLU A 285 12.11 12.06 -16.11
N ASN A 286 11.32 13.04 -15.64
CA ASN A 286 10.33 13.75 -16.44
C ASN A 286 10.85 15.04 -17.12
N ASP A 287 12.18 15.26 -17.12
CA ASP A 287 12.84 16.43 -17.70
C ASP A 287 12.20 17.78 -17.32
N ALA A 288 11.92 17.97 -16.03
CA ALA A 288 11.43 19.26 -15.57
C ALA A 288 12.47 20.38 -15.83
N GLY A 289 12.01 21.55 -16.24
CA GLY A 289 12.87 22.71 -16.49
C GLY A 289 13.42 23.36 -15.21
N GLY A 290 13.01 22.88 -14.04
CA GLY A 290 13.24 23.47 -12.73
C GLY A 290 12.25 22.96 -11.69
N ILE A 291 12.43 23.38 -10.44
CA ILE A 291 11.48 23.23 -9.35
C ILE A 291 10.76 24.55 -9.15
N GLY A 292 9.45 24.55 -9.34
CA GLY A 292 8.58 25.72 -9.25
C GLY A 292 8.07 25.93 -7.83
N LEU A 293 8.04 24.86 -7.04
CA LEU A 293 7.68 24.89 -5.63
C LEU A 293 8.33 23.71 -4.91
N PHE A 294 9.27 24.00 -4.02
CA PHE A 294 9.67 23.11 -2.94
C PHE A 294 8.84 23.46 -1.71
N ARG A 295 8.02 22.52 -1.25
CA ARG A 295 7.20 22.64 -0.04
C ARG A 295 8.04 22.32 1.19
N SER A 296 8.50 23.35 1.90
CA SER A 296 9.37 23.17 3.07
C SER A 296 8.63 22.63 4.30
N GLU A 297 7.29 22.66 4.30
CA GLU A 297 6.47 22.23 5.44
C GLU A 297 6.70 20.76 5.80
N PHE A 298 6.96 19.92 4.80
CA PHE A 298 7.22 18.49 5.01
C PHE A 298 8.53 18.21 5.77
N LEU A 299 9.43 19.20 5.91
CA LEU A 299 10.58 19.10 6.80
C LEU A 299 10.20 19.21 8.28
N TYR A 300 9.02 19.73 8.58
CA TYR A 300 8.53 19.99 9.93
C TYR A 300 7.44 19.00 10.36
N ILE A 301 6.64 18.49 9.40
CA ILE A 301 5.52 17.59 9.67
C ILE A 301 6.02 16.20 10.08
N GLY A 302 5.40 15.59 11.10
CA GLY A 302 5.70 14.23 11.55
C GLY A 302 6.94 14.10 12.46
N ARG A 303 7.44 15.22 12.98
CA ARG A 303 8.61 15.26 13.87
C ARG A 303 8.23 15.73 15.28
N ASN A 304 8.95 15.21 16.27
CA ASN A 304 8.83 15.63 17.67
C ASN A 304 9.58 16.94 17.97
N GLU A 305 10.55 17.30 17.12
CA GLU A 305 11.39 18.49 17.26
C GLU A 305 11.53 19.22 15.92
N LEU A 306 11.70 20.54 15.98
CA LEU A 306 11.89 21.37 14.78
C LEU A 306 13.22 21.04 14.10
N PRO A 307 13.25 20.96 12.75
CA PRO A 307 14.49 20.68 12.02
C PRO A 307 15.50 21.81 12.23
N GLY A 308 16.72 21.43 12.59
CA GLY A 308 17.83 22.37 12.77
C GLY A 308 18.24 23.05 11.47
N GLU A 309 19.01 24.14 11.57
CA GLU A 309 19.53 24.86 10.40
C GLU A 309 20.37 23.95 9.49
N GLU A 310 21.28 23.17 10.07
CA GLU A 310 22.18 22.30 9.31
C GLU A 310 21.39 21.24 8.53
N GLU A 311 20.33 20.70 9.11
CA GLU A 311 19.48 19.71 8.45
C GLU A 311 18.74 20.32 7.25
N GLN A 312 18.11 21.48 7.46
CA GLN A 312 17.47 22.23 6.38
C GLN A 312 18.48 22.57 5.28
N PHE A 313 19.69 23.00 5.66
CA PHE A 313 20.78 23.29 4.75
C PHE A 313 21.14 22.09 3.89
N GLN A 314 21.33 20.90 4.48
CA GLN A 314 21.67 19.69 3.71
C GLN A 314 20.59 19.34 2.69
N VAL A 315 19.31 19.42 3.07
CA VAL A 315 18.20 19.18 2.15
C VAL A 315 18.20 20.16 0.99
N TYR A 316 18.25 21.46 1.26
CA TYR A 316 18.22 22.49 0.21
C TYR A 316 19.45 22.45 -0.68
N LYS A 317 20.63 22.18 -0.09
CA LYS A 317 21.89 22.00 -0.82
C LYS A 317 21.78 20.82 -1.79
N GLN A 318 21.27 19.68 -1.34
CA GLN A 318 21.13 18.50 -2.19
C GLN A 318 20.22 18.79 -3.38
N VAL A 319 19.03 19.37 -3.15
CA VAL A 319 18.08 19.74 -4.21
C VAL A 319 18.73 20.70 -5.21
N ALA A 320 19.42 21.73 -4.73
CA ALA A 320 20.08 22.72 -5.58
C ALA A 320 21.22 22.10 -6.42
N GLN A 321 22.02 21.21 -5.83
CA GLN A 321 23.10 20.52 -6.52
C GLN A 321 22.57 19.55 -7.59
N THR A 322 21.55 18.77 -7.26
CA THR A 322 20.94 17.81 -8.19
C THR A 322 20.29 18.49 -9.40
N MET A 323 19.73 19.70 -9.24
CA MET A 323 19.18 20.46 -10.36
C MET A 323 20.23 21.09 -11.29
N ALA A 324 21.52 21.01 -10.95
CA ALA A 324 22.65 21.37 -11.82
C ALA A 324 22.49 22.73 -12.53
N GLY A 325 22.04 23.75 -11.80
CA GLY A 325 21.86 25.12 -12.31
C GLY A 325 20.46 25.43 -12.89
N LYS A 326 19.55 24.44 -12.98
CA LYS A 326 18.13 24.69 -13.22
C LYS A 326 17.51 25.42 -12.01
N LYS A 327 16.47 26.22 -12.26
CA LYS A 327 15.83 27.06 -11.23
C LYS A 327 15.20 26.20 -10.13
N VAL A 328 15.37 26.60 -8.86
CA VAL A 328 14.72 25.98 -7.71
C VAL A 328 14.06 27.08 -6.89
N ILE A 329 12.74 26.97 -6.69
CA ILE A 329 11.96 27.91 -5.88
C ILE A 329 11.57 27.21 -4.58
N ILE A 330 12.18 27.64 -3.48
CA ILE A 330 11.87 27.13 -2.14
C ILE A 330 10.88 28.08 -1.49
N ARG A 331 9.71 27.55 -1.11
CA ARG A 331 8.75 28.30 -0.30
C ARG A 331 9.20 28.19 1.15
N THR A 332 9.28 29.32 1.85
CA THR A 332 9.48 29.35 3.31
C THR A 332 8.31 28.65 4.00
N LEU A 333 8.49 28.25 5.26
CA LEU A 333 7.45 27.54 6.03
C LEU A 333 6.08 28.22 5.92
N ASP A 334 5.12 27.53 5.33
CA ASP A 334 3.71 27.95 5.16
C ASP A 334 2.80 26.91 5.82
N ILE A 335 2.64 27.05 7.15
CA ILE A 335 1.81 26.18 7.99
C ILE A 335 0.60 26.99 8.50
N GLY A 336 -0.59 26.38 8.46
CA GLY A 336 -1.86 27.02 8.81
C GLY A 336 -2.86 26.08 9.44
#